data_AF-A0A7Y5WGW6-F1
#
_entry.id   AF-A0A7Y5WGW6-F1
#
_cell.length_a   1.000
_cell.length_b   1.000
_cell.length_c   1.000
_cell.angle_alpha   90.00
_cell.angle_beta   90.00
_cell.angle_gamma   90.00
#
_symmetry.space_group_name_H-M   'P 1'
#
loop_
_entity.id
_entity.type
_entity.pdbx_description
1 polymer ?
#
loop_
_entity_poly.entity_id
_entity_poly.type
_entity_poly.pdbx_seq_one_letter_code
_entity_poly.pdbx_strand_id
1 'polypeptide(L)'
;MAEVVLADRLEAAGLADRVRLSSAGTGGWHVGDPMDERAATTLADAGYDPTRHRARQLDGSWFAAHDALLVMDADNLREVSALAPTDDDRARVLLFRTFDPGRGSGEDIDVPDPYFGGADGFARVLTVVERTADGLVDALRSRLTAPTAAEAD
;
A
#
# COMPACT_ATOMS: atom_id res chain seq x y z
N MET A 1 0.75 6.60 -5.38
CA MET A 1 -0.70 6.79 -5.13
C MET A 1 -1.13 6.17 -3.80
N ALA A 2 -0.93 4.86 -3.57
CA ALA A 2 -1.35 4.19 -2.33
C ALA A 2 -0.87 4.85 -1.03
N GLU A 3 0.40 5.25 -0.94
CA GLU A 3 0.92 5.96 0.26
C GLU A 3 0.14 7.23 0.59
N VAL A 4 -0.14 8.05 -0.43
CA VAL A 4 -0.84 9.34 -0.26
C VAL A 4 -2.27 9.11 0.21
N VAL A 5 -3.00 8.23 -0.47
CA VAL A 5 -4.39 7.93 -0.14
C VAL A 5 -4.50 7.29 1.24
N LEU A 6 -3.62 6.33 1.57
CA LEU A 6 -3.66 5.67 2.86
C LEU A 6 -3.26 6.62 4.01
N ALA A 7 -2.32 7.53 3.80
CA ALA A 7 -2.00 8.57 4.78
C ALA A 7 -3.23 9.43 5.11
N ASP A 8 -3.92 9.92 4.07
CA ASP A 8 -5.17 10.69 4.23
C ASP A 8 -6.24 9.90 5.00
N ARG A 9 -6.46 8.63 4.65
CA ARG A 9 -7.43 7.78 5.35
C ARG A 9 -7.06 7.50 6.80
N LEU A 10 -5.77 7.32 7.10
CA LEU A 10 -5.29 7.13 8.47
C LEU A 10 -5.45 8.41 9.31
N GLU A 11 -5.19 9.58 8.72
CA GLU A 11 -5.42 10.88 9.38
C GLU A 11 -6.91 11.07 9.67
N ALA A 12 -7.78 10.91 8.66
CA ALA A 12 -9.23 11.01 8.80
C ALA A 12 -9.78 10.00 9.82
N ALA A 13 -9.12 8.85 9.97
CA ALA A 13 -9.50 7.82 10.91
C ALA A 13 -8.97 8.00 12.34
N GLY A 14 -8.12 9.01 12.60
CA GLY A 14 -7.46 9.21 13.89
C GLY A 14 -6.41 8.15 14.21
N LEU A 15 -5.81 7.52 13.19
CA LEU A 15 -4.83 6.45 13.32
C LEU A 15 -3.40 6.87 12.96
N ALA A 16 -3.18 8.10 12.50
CA ALA A 16 -1.86 8.58 12.05
C ALA A 16 -0.77 8.45 13.13
N ASP A 17 -1.10 8.64 14.41
CA ASP A 17 -0.14 8.49 15.52
C ASP A 17 0.13 7.04 15.93
N ARG A 18 -0.65 6.09 15.41
CA ARG A 18 -0.59 4.66 15.76
C ARG A 18 -0.05 3.79 14.63
N VAL A 19 -0.06 4.29 13.40
CA VAL A 19 0.33 3.55 12.21
C VAL A 19 1.40 4.32 11.47
N ARG A 20 2.60 3.73 11.39
CA ARG A 20 3.68 4.28 10.56
C ARG A 20 3.53 3.77 9.13
N LEU A 21 3.42 4.70 8.19
CA LEU A 21 3.35 4.41 6.76
C LEU A 21 4.66 4.76 6.04
N SER A 22 5.04 3.94 5.06
CA SER A 22 6.13 4.21 4.14
C SER A 22 5.90 3.44 2.83
N SER A 23 6.50 3.91 1.74
CA SER A 23 6.45 3.25 0.44
C SER A 23 7.81 3.20 -0.25
N ALA A 24 8.01 2.18 -1.07
CA ALA A 24 9.18 1.97 -1.90
C ALA A 24 8.82 1.13 -3.13
N GLY A 25 9.64 1.22 -4.18
CA GLY A 25 9.60 0.34 -5.35
C GLY A 25 10.63 -0.79 -5.25
N THR A 26 10.44 -1.85 -6.04
CA THR A 26 11.43 -2.95 -6.15
C THR A 26 12.66 -2.53 -6.96
N GLY A 27 12.50 -1.61 -7.91
CA GLY A 27 13.57 -1.03 -8.72
C GLY A 27 14.15 0.28 -8.16
N GLY A 28 15.40 0.59 -8.52
CA GLY A 28 16.13 1.78 -8.06
C GLY A 28 16.11 2.99 -9.01
N TRP A 29 15.45 2.88 -10.17
CA TRP A 29 15.58 3.87 -11.26
C TRP A 29 15.04 5.27 -10.96
N HIS A 30 14.17 5.41 -9.95
CA HIS A 30 13.48 6.66 -9.60
C HIS A 30 13.79 7.15 -8.18
N VAL A 31 14.82 6.60 -7.51
CA VAL A 31 15.08 6.96 -6.11
C VAL A 31 15.33 8.46 -5.95
N GLY A 32 14.54 9.10 -5.08
CA GLY A 32 14.58 10.55 -4.82
C GLY A 32 13.64 11.38 -5.70
N ASP A 33 13.13 10.82 -6.78
CA ASP A 33 12.22 11.53 -7.69
C ASP A 33 10.85 11.80 -7.03
N PRO A 34 10.15 12.88 -7.46
CA PRO A 34 8.74 13.06 -7.13
C PRO A 34 7.88 11.98 -7.80
N MET A 35 6.59 11.96 -7.45
CA MET A 35 5.61 11.10 -8.11
C MET A 35 5.50 11.41 -9.62
N ASP A 36 5.24 10.38 -10.44
CA ASP A 36 4.86 10.56 -11.86
C ASP A 36 3.79 11.64 -12.00
N GLU A 37 3.99 12.57 -12.94
CA GLU A 37 3.13 13.75 -13.10
C GLU A 37 1.65 13.41 -13.34
N ARG A 38 1.35 12.29 -14.00
CA ARG A 38 -0.03 11.85 -14.28
C ARG A 38 -0.69 11.29 -13.02
N ALA A 39 0.06 10.52 -12.23
CA ALA A 39 -0.40 10.08 -10.91
C ALA A 39 -0.59 11.28 -9.97
N ALA A 40 0.33 12.24 -9.98
CA ALA A 40 0.23 13.46 -9.19
C ALA A 40 -1.00 14.30 -9.58
N THR A 41 -1.24 14.48 -10.89
CA THR A 41 -2.42 15.18 -11.41
C THR A 41 -3.71 14.46 -10.99
N THR A 42 -3.76 13.14 -11.18
CA THR A 42 -4.93 12.33 -10.80
C THR A 42 -5.25 12.43 -9.31
N LEU A 43 -4.22 12.44 -8.45
CA LEU A 43 -4.39 12.63 -7.00
C LEU A 43 -4.86 14.05 -6.67
N ALA A 44 -4.27 15.07 -7.29
CA ALA A 44 -4.63 16.46 -7.06
C ALA A 44 -6.08 16.76 -7.48
N ASP A 45 -6.50 16.24 -8.63
CA ASP A 45 -7.88 16.37 -9.12
C ASP A 45 -8.90 15.70 -8.18
N ALA A 46 -8.48 14.66 -7.45
CA ALA A 46 -9.28 13.99 -6.42
C ALA A 46 -9.16 14.61 -5.02
N GLY A 47 -8.39 15.71 -4.86
CA GLY A 47 -8.26 16.45 -3.61
C GLY A 47 -7.14 16.01 -2.67
N TYR A 48 -6.23 15.13 -3.12
CA TYR A 48 -5.07 14.71 -2.35
C TYR A 48 -3.84 15.59 -2.61
N ASP A 49 -2.91 15.63 -1.65
CA ASP A 49 -1.60 16.29 -1.80
C ASP A 49 -0.53 15.28 -2.28
N PRO A 50 -0.10 15.30 -3.56
CA PRO A 50 0.90 14.37 -4.07
C PRO A 50 2.34 14.80 -3.73
N THR A 51 2.56 16.02 -3.23
CA THR A 51 3.89 16.66 -3.20
C THR A 51 4.85 16.06 -2.17
N ARG A 52 4.30 15.35 -1.18
CA ARG A 52 5.06 14.74 -0.08
C ARG A 52 5.74 13.43 -0.46
N HIS A 53 5.28 12.77 -1.53
CA HIS A 53 5.82 11.49 -1.94
C HIS A 53 7.23 11.63 -2.52
N ARG A 54 8.13 10.73 -2.12
CA ARG A 54 9.44 10.55 -2.75
C ARG A 54 9.71 9.07 -2.95
N ALA A 55 10.14 8.74 -4.17
CA ALA A 55 10.45 7.36 -4.51
C ALA A 55 11.68 6.88 -3.71
N ARG A 56 11.56 5.66 -3.19
CA ARG A 56 12.61 4.93 -2.47
C ARG A 56 12.71 3.54 -3.05
N GLN A 57 13.86 2.91 -2.89
CA GLN A 57 14.01 1.50 -3.22
C GLN A 57 13.81 0.66 -1.97
N LEU A 58 13.13 -0.47 -2.12
CA LEU A 58 13.01 -1.45 -1.05
C LEU A 58 14.40 -2.00 -0.73
N ASP A 59 14.73 -2.06 0.55
CA ASP A 59 15.94 -2.70 1.04
C ASP A 59 15.61 -3.73 2.14
N GLY A 60 16.56 -4.62 2.44
CA GLY A 60 16.34 -5.73 3.39
C GLY A 60 15.98 -5.30 4.81
N SER A 61 16.28 -4.06 5.22
CA SER A 61 15.91 -3.57 6.55
C SER A 61 14.40 -3.36 6.71
N TRP A 62 13.65 -3.29 5.61
CA TRP A 62 12.20 -3.09 5.64
C TRP A 62 11.45 -4.24 6.29
N PHE A 63 11.93 -5.48 6.13
CA PHE A 63 11.32 -6.65 6.80
C PHE A 63 11.39 -6.55 8.32
N ALA A 64 12.48 -5.99 8.86
CA ALA A 64 12.62 -5.77 10.29
C ALA A 64 11.86 -4.51 10.75
N ALA A 65 11.74 -3.50 9.90
CA ALA A 65 11.12 -2.22 10.23
C ALA A 65 9.59 -2.19 10.13
N HIS A 66 8.98 -3.14 9.42
CA HIS A 66 7.54 -3.12 9.13
C HIS A 66 6.83 -4.39 9.57
N ASP A 67 5.63 -4.24 10.14
CA ASP A 67 4.78 -5.37 10.55
C ASP A 67 4.11 -6.06 9.34
N ALA A 68 4.00 -5.36 8.22
CA ALA A 68 3.48 -5.87 6.95
C ALA A 68 4.09 -5.10 5.77
N LEU A 69 4.32 -5.80 4.66
CA LEU A 69 4.71 -5.20 3.38
C LEU A 69 3.60 -5.47 2.37
N LEU A 70 2.94 -4.40 1.91
CA LEU A 70 1.82 -4.49 0.97
C LEU A 70 2.31 -4.22 -0.45
N VAL A 71 2.28 -5.24 -1.29
CA VAL A 71 2.76 -5.19 -2.68
C VAL A 71 1.62 -5.05 -3.66
N MET A 72 1.87 -4.40 -4.80
CA MET A 72 0.79 -3.94 -5.69
C MET A 72 0.28 -5.05 -6.60
N ASP A 73 1.13 -6.00 -6.97
CA ASP A 73 0.80 -7.08 -7.90
C ASP A 73 1.54 -8.39 -7.55
N ALA A 74 1.19 -9.47 -8.26
CA ALA A 74 1.76 -10.80 -8.08
C ALA A 74 3.27 -10.87 -8.38
N ASP A 75 3.78 -10.06 -9.30
CA ASP A 75 5.20 -10.02 -9.61
C ASP A 75 5.99 -9.35 -8.48
N ASN A 76 5.50 -8.24 -7.95
CA ASN A 76 6.04 -7.61 -6.75
C ASN A 76 6.00 -8.58 -5.57
N LEU A 77 4.90 -9.32 -5.39
CA LEU A 77 4.80 -10.34 -4.34
C LEU A 77 5.90 -11.38 -4.48
N ARG A 78 6.09 -11.93 -5.68
CA ARG A 78 7.12 -12.92 -5.97
C ARG A 78 8.52 -12.36 -5.70
N GLU A 79 8.81 -11.16 -6.18
CA GLU A 79 10.11 -10.50 -6.05
C GLU A 79 10.44 -10.17 -4.60
N VAL A 80 9.53 -9.49 -3.89
CA VAL A 80 9.73 -9.08 -2.50
C VAL A 80 9.80 -10.32 -1.60
N SER A 81 8.94 -11.32 -1.81
CA SER A 81 9.00 -12.57 -1.05
C SER A 81 10.32 -13.31 -1.25
N ALA A 82 10.96 -13.22 -2.43
CA ALA A 82 12.26 -13.84 -2.67
C ALA A 82 13.40 -13.14 -1.91
N LEU A 83 13.21 -11.88 -1.52
CA LEU A 83 14.18 -11.09 -0.72
C LEU A 83 14.01 -11.27 0.79
N ALA A 84 12.92 -11.91 1.24
CA ALA A 84 12.62 -12.11 2.65
C ALA A 84 13.70 -12.99 3.33
N PRO A 85 14.35 -12.51 4.40
CA PRO A 85 15.39 -13.27 5.10
C PRO A 85 14.88 -14.54 5.80
N THR A 86 13.61 -14.54 6.22
CA THR A 86 12.97 -15.65 6.94
C THR A 86 11.58 -15.96 6.39
N ASP A 87 11.03 -17.13 6.75
CA ASP A 87 9.66 -17.49 6.39
C ASP A 87 8.62 -16.60 7.09
N ASP A 88 8.91 -16.11 8.30
CA ASP A 88 8.07 -15.14 9.00
C ASP A 88 8.07 -13.78 8.30
N ASP A 89 9.22 -13.33 7.79
CA ASP A 89 9.32 -12.13 6.95
C ASP A 89 8.50 -12.30 5.66
N ARG A 90 8.62 -13.47 5.02
CA ARG A 90 7.88 -13.82 3.80
C ARG A 90 6.37 -13.81 4.05
N ALA A 91 5.91 -14.37 5.17
CA ALA A 91 4.50 -14.43 5.53
C ALA A 91 3.86 -13.05 5.75
N ARG A 92 4.68 -12.01 6.00
CA ARG A 92 4.24 -10.62 6.18
C ARG A 92 4.17 -9.83 4.86
N VAL A 93 4.58 -10.42 3.73
CA VAL A 93 4.42 -9.84 2.40
C VAL A 93 3.05 -10.22 1.84
N LEU A 94 2.17 -9.24 1.66
CA LEU A 94 0.78 -9.45 1.27
C LEU A 94 0.43 -8.59 0.06
N LEU A 95 -0.53 -9.03 -0.75
CA LEU A 95 -1.07 -8.19 -1.81
C LEU A 95 -1.91 -7.07 -1.21
N PHE A 96 -1.74 -5.86 -1.73
CA PHE A 96 -2.48 -4.70 -1.25
C PHE A 96 -3.99 -4.93 -1.36
N ARG A 97 -4.45 -5.50 -2.48
CA ARG A 97 -5.87 -5.84 -2.71
C ARG A 97 -6.38 -7.02 -1.88
N THR A 98 -5.59 -7.61 -0.98
CA THR A 98 -6.14 -8.50 0.06
C THR A 98 -7.14 -7.77 0.95
N PHE A 99 -7.01 -6.45 1.10
CA PHE A 99 -7.91 -5.60 1.89
C PHE A 99 -9.03 -4.96 1.06
N ASP A 100 -9.17 -5.34 -0.21
CA ASP A 100 -10.14 -4.77 -1.11
C ASP A 100 -11.53 -5.44 -0.95
N PRO A 101 -12.53 -4.77 -0.36
CA PRO A 101 -13.87 -5.36 -0.18
C PRO A 101 -14.60 -5.58 -1.52
N GLY A 102 -14.18 -4.89 -2.59
CA GLY A 102 -14.76 -5.00 -3.93
C GLY A 102 -14.08 -6.02 -4.84
N ARG A 103 -13.04 -6.72 -4.37
CA ARG A 103 -12.28 -7.70 -5.16
C ARG A 103 -13.12 -8.91 -5.63
N GLY A 104 -14.29 -9.16 -5.03
CA GLY A 104 -15.11 -10.33 -5.33
C GLY A 104 -14.36 -11.64 -5.05
N SER A 105 -14.93 -12.78 -5.48
CA SER A 105 -14.30 -14.11 -5.36
C SER A 105 -13.31 -14.43 -6.48
N GLY A 106 -12.93 -13.44 -7.30
CA GLY A 106 -12.13 -13.64 -8.52
C GLY A 106 -10.61 -13.54 -8.30
N GLU A 107 -9.87 -13.92 -9.34
CA GLU A 107 -8.41 -13.88 -9.42
C GLU A 107 -7.83 -12.46 -9.64
N ASP A 108 -8.65 -11.41 -9.63
CA ASP A 108 -8.21 -10.02 -9.82
C ASP A 108 -7.53 -9.49 -8.55
N ILE A 109 -6.28 -9.92 -8.36
CA ILE A 109 -5.46 -9.72 -7.16
C ILE A 109 -4.53 -8.51 -7.27
N ASP A 110 -4.30 -8.01 -8.49
CA ASP A 110 -3.33 -6.97 -8.76
C ASP A 110 -3.98 -5.58 -8.77
N VAL A 111 -3.27 -4.57 -8.28
CA VAL A 111 -3.55 -3.19 -8.64
C VAL A 111 -3.18 -3.04 -10.11
N PRO A 112 -4.08 -2.54 -10.99
CA PRO A 112 -3.76 -2.42 -12.41
C PRO A 112 -2.53 -1.55 -12.64
N ASP A 113 -1.70 -1.90 -13.63
CA ASP A 113 -0.62 -1.02 -14.07
C ASP A 113 -1.22 0.17 -14.85
N PRO A 114 -1.04 1.42 -14.40
CA PRO A 114 -1.64 2.58 -15.03
C PRO A 114 -1.04 2.90 -16.41
N TYR A 115 0.17 2.44 -16.71
CA TYR A 115 0.88 2.75 -17.96
C TYR A 115 0.30 2.00 -19.17
N PHE A 116 -0.38 0.87 -18.93
CA PHE A 116 -1.09 0.09 -19.96
C PHE A 116 -2.59 0.41 -20.05
N GLY A 117 -3.10 1.29 -19.17
CA GLY A 117 -4.52 1.58 -19.04
C GLY A 117 -5.08 2.65 -20.00
N GLY A 118 -4.29 3.15 -20.95
CA GLY A 118 -4.71 4.24 -21.84
C GLY A 118 -4.92 5.55 -21.07
N ALA A 119 -5.88 6.37 -21.52
CA ALA A 119 -6.13 7.70 -20.94
C ALA A 119 -6.61 7.65 -19.47
N ASP A 120 -7.33 6.59 -19.09
CA ASP A 120 -7.99 6.47 -17.78
C ASP A 120 -7.22 5.56 -16.80
N GLY A 121 -6.00 5.12 -17.17
CA GLY A 121 -5.24 4.14 -16.40
C GLY A 121 -5.01 4.57 -14.95
N PHE A 122 -4.55 5.81 -14.75
CA PHE A 122 -4.31 6.36 -13.42
C PHE A 122 -5.59 6.54 -12.61
N ALA A 123 -6.70 6.97 -13.22
CA ALA A 123 -7.98 7.11 -12.55
C ALA A 123 -8.51 5.75 -12.05
N ARG A 124 -8.38 4.70 -12.87
CA ARG A 124 -8.75 3.34 -12.48
C ARG A 124 -7.89 2.84 -11.31
N VAL A 125 -6.60 3.11 -11.33
CA VAL A 125 -5.70 2.79 -10.20
C VAL A 125 -6.13 3.53 -8.95
N LEU A 126 -6.47 4.82 -9.05
CA LEU A 126 -6.93 5.59 -7.90
C LEU A 126 -8.19 4.96 -7.27
N THR A 127 -9.20 4.61 -8.08
CA THR A 127 -10.42 3.98 -7.58
C THR A 127 -10.15 2.67 -6.82
N VAL A 128 -9.26 1.82 -7.36
CA VAL A 128 -8.87 0.57 -6.68
C VAL A 128 -8.13 0.89 -5.39
N VAL A 129 -7.23 1.87 -5.42
CA VAL A 129 -6.43 2.30 -4.26
C VAL A 129 -7.31 2.84 -3.14
N GLU A 130 -8.25 3.73 -3.42
CA GLU A 130 -9.16 4.31 -2.43
C GLU A 130 -10.00 3.24 -1.75
N ARG A 131 -10.66 2.39 -2.54
CA ARG A 131 -11.50 1.30 -2.01
C ARG A 131 -10.71 0.33 -1.13
N THR A 132 -9.48 0.00 -1.54
CA THR A 132 -8.61 -0.91 -0.79
C THR A 132 -8.08 -0.24 0.48
N ALA A 133 -7.75 1.06 0.43
CA ALA A 133 -7.31 1.82 1.59
C ALA A 133 -8.41 1.91 2.65
N ASP A 134 -9.67 2.10 2.25
CA ASP A 134 -10.81 2.10 3.17
C ASP A 134 -10.91 0.76 3.92
N GLY A 135 -10.86 -0.36 3.19
CA GLY A 135 -10.89 -1.70 3.80
C GLY A 135 -9.68 -2.00 4.71
N LEU A 136 -8.49 -1.52 4.34
CA LEU A 136 -7.29 -1.64 5.17
C LEU A 136 -7.41 -0.84 6.47
N VAL A 137 -7.92 0.39 6.42
CA VAL A 137 -8.12 1.22 7.62
C VAL A 137 -9.13 0.58 8.57
N ASP A 138 -10.21 -0.01 8.06
CA ASP A 138 -11.17 -0.73 8.90
C ASP A 138 -10.57 -1.98 9.56
N ALA A 139 -9.74 -2.72 8.82
CA ALA A 139 -8.99 -3.85 9.39
C ALA A 139 -8.01 -3.39 10.48
N LEU A 140 -7.30 -2.28 10.27
CA LEU A 140 -6.38 -1.69 11.25
C LEU A 140 -7.12 -1.22 12.50
N ARG A 141 -8.25 -0.52 12.35
CA ARG A 141 -9.10 -0.12 13.49
C ARG A 141 -9.50 -1.32 14.32
N SER A 142 -9.98 -2.37 13.69
CA SER A 142 -10.41 -3.61 14.37
C SER A 142 -9.25 -4.24 15.14
N ARG A 143 -8.07 -4.33 14.52
CA ARG A 143 -6.86 -4.88 15.16
C ARG A 143 -6.36 -4.02 16.34
N LEU A 144 -6.43 -2.70 16.21
CA LEU A 144 -5.92 -1.74 17.19
C LEU A 144 -6.88 -1.45 18.35
N THR A 145 -8.13 -1.91 18.26
CA THR A 145 -9.17 -1.79 19.28
C THR A 145 -9.49 -3.12 19.95
N ALA A 146 -9.13 -4.25 19.32
CA ALA A 146 -9.22 -5.56 19.95
C ALA A 146 -8.40 -5.56 21.26
N PRO A 147 -8.98 -5.98 22.40
CA PRO A 147 -8.20 -6.17 23.61
C PRO A 147 -7.09 -7.18 23.29
N THR A 148 -5.84 -6.82 23.59
CA THR A 148 -4.70 -7.73 23.46
C THR A 148 -5.02 -8.99 24.26
N ALA A 149 -5.16 -10.13 23.59
CA ALA A 149 -5.30 -11.44 24.21
C ALA A 149 -3.96 -11.90 24.81
N ALA A 150 -3.41 -11.08 25.70
CA ALA A 150 -2.18 -11.30 26.44
C ALA A 150 -2.38 -10.76 27.87
N GLU A 151 -3.41 -11.27 28.53
CA GLU A 151 -3.64 -11.20 29.99
C GLU A 151 -4.73 -12.22 30.37
N ALA A 152 -4.58 -13.45 29.90
CA ALA A 152 -5.36 -14.59 30.37
C ALA A 152 -4.41 -15.75 30.65
N ASP A 153 -4.12 -15.89 31.95
CA ASP A 153 -3.42 -16.97 32.69
C ASP A 153 -1.93 -17.24 32.40
#